data_AF-A0A7C5UK79-F1
#
_entry.id   AF-A0A7C5UK79-F1
#
_cell.length_a   1.000
_cell.length_b   1.000
_cell.length_c   1.000
_cell.angle_alpha   90.00
_cell.angle_beta   90.00
_cell.angle_gamma   90.00
#
_symmetry.space_group_name_H-M   'P 1'
#
loop_
_entity.id
_entity.type
_entity.pdbx_description
1 polymer ?
#
loop_
_entity_poly.entity_id
_entity_poly.type
_entity_poly.pdbx_seq_one_letter_code
_entity_poly.pdbx_strand_id
1 'polypeptide(L)'
;MLCLWAWAQPVDLRAVEPLQKPVSLRLVMRPLREAIQQIAAQTGAALGIAKAIEQYKITLIAHQQPAWQTLELLAQVYGLEWRAESAERYYLVAPEATRAQQQRQQRAQLEALQRALEERLQTYQRATATDFARLHQRIAELDAERSQLEQQQPPNWIERAQQLATARAQIGAAGESLPLYLLGVLSRSWTREQRARLLNGQPLLASTQPLGDALPLPENTLRWLTVWNPSFAEVPLQSAQMLIRLNLQRKTLELALVARAGEQVFPFVETVPLSLAEPEEPPVIEAIPETLAKQPLHFKASSPAVPSPYWGKQYTLAEQLAWLAEHTNLNIVADSFRLPVANRELSRNAPTLGTWLRDVQTQEPVRVRFPAEGWLMVQHQHQAELLASEIDEPTLERFEARAQNGLDLDDYAELAYLLTPAQQARLEQPNRYALRFDPTPLQASIPALRFWASLTPAQRQAARERQPLYYPQLSALQQRLLWEAVEHALLHPTISSGDLLLQLDRLYDPYAQAELAFFLDFWKNIAFEVRDGDVTLVFEDVESYEQTLQALRAQGANPSVQREVRTNYSFYFGFDTRHAAIYPVSIQQCAETPPTAE
;
A
#
# COMPACT_ATOMS: atom_id res chain seq x y z
N MET A 1 -25.45 -9.43 20.33
CA MET A 1 -25.26 -8.80 21.66
C MET A 1 -25.03 -7.30 21.44
N LEU A 2 -26.09 -6.54 21.13
CA LEU A 2 -26.00 -5.21 20.49
C LEU A 2 -26.79 -4.08 21.17
N CYS A 3 -27.28 -4.25 22.42
CA CYS A 3 -28.21 -3.28 23.03
C CYS A 3 -27.87 -2.84 24.47
N LEU A 4 -26.60 -2.69 24.85
CA LEU A 4 -26.26 -2.15 26.19
C LEU A 4 -25.62 -0.74 26.20
N TRP A 5 -25.27 -0.18 25.04
CA TRP A 5 -24.51 1.09 24.98
C TRP A 5 -25.37 2.37 25.03
N ALA A 6 -26.69 2.26 24.89
CA ALA A 6 -27.60 3.41 24.77
C ALA A 6 -27.81 4.20 26.08
N TRP A 7 -27.25 3.74 27.21
CA TRP A 7 -27.52 4.30 28.55
C TRP A 7 -26.29 4.89 29.23
N ALA A 8 -25.11 4.80 28.61
CA ALA A 8 -23.87 5.29 29.20
C ALA A 8 -23.78 6.83 29.07
N GLN A 9 -23.57 7.51 30.19
CA GLN A 9 -23.52 8.98 30.29
C GLN A 9 -22.06 9.48 30.20
N PRO A 10 -21.80 10.66 29.61
CA PRO A 10 -20.47 11.27 29.64
C PRO A 10 -20.03 11.50 31.09
N VAL A 11 -18.74 11.30 31.36
CA VAL A 11 -18.17 11.35 32.72
C VAL A 11 -16.99 12.31 32.79
N ASP A 12 -16.89 13.05 33.89
CA ASP A 12 -15.68 13.79 34.26
C ASP A 12 -14.76 12.88 35.09
N LEU A 13 -13.65 12.45 34.50
CA LEU A 13 -12.69 11.57 35.15
C LEU A 13 -11.96 12.23 36.33
N ARG A 14 -11.93 13.56 36.40
CA ARG A 14 -11.32 14.31 37.51
C ARG A 14 -12.07 14.13 38.83
N ALA A 15 -13.35 13.79 38.77
CA ALA A 15 -14.14 13.51 39.97
C ALA A 15 -13.95 12.06 40.47
N VAL A 16 -13.28 11.21 39.70
CA VAL A 16 -13.12 9.78 40.03
C VAL A 16 -11.89 9.58 40.90
N GLU A 17 -12.11 9.30 42.19
CA GLU A 17 -11.03 9.22 43.20
C GLU A 17 -9.90 8.24 42.82
N PRO A 18 -10.15 6.98 42.39
CA PRO A 18 -9.07 6.08 41.98
C PRO A 18 -8.18 6.62 40.85
N LEU A 19 -8.72 7.49 40.00
CA LEU A 19 -8.02 8.06 38.85
C LEU A 19 -7.19 9.31 39.20
N GLN A 20 -7.24 9.79 40.44
CA GLN A 20 -6.31 10.80 40.95
C GLN A 20 -4.90 10.25 41.16
N LYS A 21 -4.77 8.93 41.32
CA LYS A 21 -3.47 8.28 41.52
C LYS A 21 -2.55 8.53 40.32
N PRO A 22 -1.27 8.87 40.56
CA PRO A 22 -0.31 9.04 39.48
C PRO A 22 0.02 7.69 38.84
N VAL A 23 0.19 7.70 37.52
CA VAL A 23 0.61 6.55 36.71
C VAL A 23 1.93 6.86 36.01
N SER A 24 2.72 5.82 35.78
CA SER A 24 3.89 5.88 34.92
C SER A 24 3.79 4.76 33.89
N LEU A 25 3.88 5.15 32.61
CA LEU A 25 3.63 4.26 31.48
C LEU A 25 4.66 4.52 30.40
N ARG A 26 5.11 3.45 29.76
CA ARG A 26 5.89 3.52 28.53
C ARG A 26 5.34 2.49 27.55
N LEU A 27 4.51 2.97 26.63
CA LEU A 27 3.89 2.20 25.58
C LEU A 27 4.30 2.80 24.25
N VAL A 28 4.96 2.02 23.42
CA VAL A 28 5.42 2.44 22.08
C VAL A 28 4.72 1.56 21.07
N MET A 29 3.90 2.16 20.19
CA MET A 29 3.13 1.44 19.16
C MET A 29 2.29 0.28 19.75
N ARG A 30 1.56 0.51 20.85
CA ARG A 30 0.75 -0.53 21.51
C ARG A 30 -0.75 -0.30 21.32
N PRO A 31 -1.57 -1.35 21.26
CA PRO A 31 -3.03 -1.20 21.20
C PRO A 31 -3.61 -0.44 22.40
N LEU A 32 -4.66 0.36 22.18
CA LEU A 32 -5.33 1.14 23.22
C LEU A 32 -5.80 0.26 24.39
N ARG A 33 -6.25 -0.98 24.12
CA ARG A 33 -6.65 -1.91 25.19
C ARG A 33 -5.56 -2.12 26.24
N GLU A 34 -4.28 -2.14 25.83
CA GLU A 34 -3.17 -2.41 26.74
C GLU A 34 -2.90 -1.18 27.62
N ALA A 35 -3.01 0.02 27.04
CA ALA A 35 -2.93 1.28 27.80
C ALA A 35 -4.01 1.35 28.88
N ILE A 36 -5.26 1.04 28.52
CA ILE A 36 -6.38 1.04 29.46
C ILE A 36 -6.20 -0.02 30.55
N GLN A 37 -5.76 -1.23 30.20
CA GLN A 37 -5.49 -2.31 31.16
C GLN A 37 -4.37 -1.95 32.14
N GLN A 38 -3.28 -1.36 31.68
CA GLN A 38 -2.17 -0.96 32.56
C GLN A 38 -2.58 0.17 33.51
N ILE A 39 -3.35 1.17 33.03
CA ILE A 39 -3.87 2.24 33.90
C ILE A 39 -4.85 1.67 34.94
N ALA A 40 -5.75 0.77 34.53
CA ALA A 40 -6.67 0.10 35.44
C ALA A 40 -5.90 -0.68 36.53
N ALA A 41 -4.85 -1.41 36.16
CA ALA A 41 -4.03 -2.16 37.10
C ALA A 41 -3.29 -1.27 38.11
N GLN A 42 -2.78 -0.11 37.68
CA GLN A 42 -2.07 0.82 38.58
C GLN A 42 -3.02 1.60 39.50
N THR A 43 -4.23 1.91 39.05
CA THR A 43 -5.19 2.76 39.79
C THR A 43 -6.16 1.95 40.64
N GLY A 44 -6.51 0.74 40.19
CA GLY A 44 -7.62 -0.07 40.70
C GLY A 44 -8.99 0.32 40.11
N ALA A 45 -9.04 1.25 39.16
CA ALA A 45 -10.30 1.67 38.53
C ALA A 45 -10.84 0.61 37.56
N ALA A 46 -12.17 0.42 37.52
CA ALA A 46 -12.81 -0.46 36.55
C ALA A 46 -12.96 0.27 35.20
N LEU A 47 -11.95 0.12 34.33
CA LEU A 47 -11.92 0.71 33.00
C LEU A 47 -12.17 -0.34 31.91
N GLY A 48 -12.79 0.08 30.81
CA GLY A 48 -12.92 -0.73 29.61
C GLY A 48 -12.91 0.09 28.32
N ILE A 49 -12.94 -0.59 27.19
CA ILE A 49 -12.79 0.01 25.85
C ILE A 49 -13.61 -0.73 24.80
N ALA A 50 -14.27 0.00 23.90
CA ALA A 50 -15.11 -0.61 22.88
C ALA A 50 -14.30 -1.43 21.87
N LYS A 51 -14.82 -2.62 21.54
CA LYS A 51 -14.17 -3.57 20.62
C LYS A 51 -13.79 -2.96 19.26
N ALA A 52 -14.56 -1.99 18.77
CA ALA A 52 -14.30 -1.34 17.50
C ALA A 52 -13.03 -0.46 17.47
N ILE A 53 -12.52 -0.05 18.65
CA ILE A 53 -11.38 0.87 18.78
C ILE A 53 -10.24 0.28 19.62
N GLU A 54 -10.44 -0.89 20.21
CA GLU A 54 -9.47 -1.51 21.15
C GLU A 54 -8.11 -1.82 20.52
N GLN A 55 -8.08 -1.92 19.18
CA GLN A 55 -6.90 -2.21 18.35
C GLN A 55 -6.21 -0.95 17.80
N TYR A 56 -6.77 0.24 18.00
CA TYR A 56 -6.09 1.48 17.61
C TYR A 56 -4.78 1.57 18.39
N LYS A 57 -3.69 2.01 17.75
CA LYS A 57 -2.36 1.98 18.36
C LYS A 57 -2.00 3.34 18.93
N ILE A 58 -1.27 3.36 20.03
CA ILE A 58 -0.87 4.59 20.70
C ILE A 58 0.61 4.49 21.07
N THR A 59 1.27 5.65 21.05
CA THR A 59 2.52 5.88 21.77
C THR A 59 2.19 6.76 22.96
N LEU A 60 2.29 6.19 24.15
CA LEU A 60 1.98 6.84 25.42
C LEU A 60 3.16 6.72 26.36
N ILE A 61 3.75 7.85 26.71
CA ILE A 61 4.87 7.95 27.64
C ILE A 61 4.49 8.99 28.69
N ALA A 62 4.25 8.53 29.90
CA ALA A 62 3.81 9.37 31.00
C ALA A 62 4.65 9.07 32.24
N HIS A 63 5.10 10.11 32.93
CA HIS A 63 5.92 10.01 34.13
C HIS A 63 5.21 10.68 35.30
N GLN A 64 4.76 9.87 36.27
CA GLN A 64 4.10 10.33 37.50
C GLN A 64 2.94 11.31 37.24
N GLN A 65 2.12 11.05 36.22
CA GLN A 65 1.00 11.91 35.83
C GLN A 65 -0.31 11.37 36.41
N PRO A 66 -1.25 12.22 36.85
CA PRO A 66 -2.58 11.76 37.26
C PRO A 66 -3.23 10.89 36.17
N ALA A 67 -3.82 9.75 36.56
CA ALA A 67 -4.41 8.82 35.60
C ALA A 67 -5.56 9.47 34.81
N TRP A 68 -6.40 10.28 35.45
CA TRP A 68 -7.49 10.98 34.77
C TRP A 68 -6.98 11.86 33.62
N GLN A 69 -5.86 12.56 33.81
CA GLN A 69 -5.28 13.47 32.81
C GLN A 69 -4.73 12.65 31.64
N THR A 70 -4.03 11.57 31.95
CA THR A 70 -3.52 10.62 30.96
C THR A 70 -4.64 10.04 30.10
N LEU A 71 -5.77 9.64 30.72
CA LEU A 71 -6.93 9.07 30.05
C LEU A 71 -7.69 10.11 29.20
N GLU A 72 -7.81 11.35 29.66
CA GLU A 72 -8.39 12.46 28.89
C GLU A 72 -7.57 12.76 27.63
N LEU A 73 -6.25 12.88 27.77
CA LEU A 73 -5.35 13.19 26.66
C LEU A 73 -5.30 12.03 25.64
N LEU A 74 -5.31 10.78 26.11
CA LEU A 74 -5.42 9.60 25.24
C LEU A 74 -6.72 9.62 24.42
N ALA A 75 -7.84 10.00 25.04
CA ALA A 75 -9.11 10.09 24.33
C ALA A 75 -9.09 11.19 23.26
N GLN A 76 -8.46 12.33 23.55
CA GLN A 76 -8.33 13.45 22.61
C GLN A 76 -7.57 13.09 21.33
N VAL A 77 -6.55 12.22 21.40
CA VAL A 77 -5.76 11.79 20.22
C VAL A 77 -6.60 11.18 19.11
N TYR A 78 -7.69 10.49 19.47
CA TYR A 78 -8.57 9.82 18.51
C TYR A 78 -9.99 10.43 18.47
N GLY A 79 -10.22 11.55 19.17
CA GLY A 79 -11.54 12.15 19.31
C GLY A 79 -12.56 11.21 19.96
N LEU A 80 -12.10 10.45 20.96
CA LEU A 80 -12.89 9.48 21.73
C LEU A 80 -13.50 10.13 22.97
N GLU A 81 -14.45 9.45 23.60
CA GLU A 81 -15.08 9.92 24.84
C GLU A 81 -15.17 8.83 25.90
N TRP A 82 -15.02 9.24 27.16
CA TRP A 82 -15.27 8.39 28.31
C TRP A 82 -16.74 8.46 28.71
N ARG A 83 -17.33 7.30 28.96
CA ARG A 83 -18.70 7.20 29.49
C ARG A 83 -18.75 6.32 30.72
N ALA A 84 -19.64 6.63 31.65
CA ALA A 84 -19.96 5.77 32.78
C ALA A 84 -20.99 4.71 32.33
N GLU A 85 -20.63 3.43 32.44
CA GLU A 85 -21.54 2.29 32.24
C GLU A 85 -22.34 2.01 33.53
N SER A 86 -21.72 2.24 34.68
CA SER A 86 -22.33 2.23 36.02
C SER A 86 -21.58 3.21 36.91
N ALA A 87 -21.99 3.37 38.18
CA ALA A 87 -21.37 4.31 39.12
C ALA A 87 -19.85 4.11 39.31
N GLU A 88 -19.34 2.91 39.08
CA GLU A 88 -17.94 2.56 39.33
C GLU A 88 -17.19 2.06 38.08
N ARG A 89 -17.86 1.97 36.93
CA ARG A 89 -17.29 1.40 35.69
C ARG A 89 -17.33 2.39 34.55
N TYR A 90 -16.16 2.67 33.98
CA TYR A 90 -15.97 3.66 32.94
C TYR A 90 -15.45 3.02 31.66
N TYR A 91 -15.89 3.53 30.52
CA TYR A 91 -15.65 2.90 29.24
C TYR A 91 -15.31 3.92 28.16
N LEU A 92 -14.26 3.65 27.39
CA LEU A 92 -13.84 4.47 26.27
C LEU A 92 -14.60 4.04 25.01
N VAL A 93 -15.26 5.00 24.36
CA VAL A 93 -16.05 4.76 23.15
C VAL A 93 -15.74 5.82 22.09
N ALA A 94 -15.92 5.45 20.81
CA ALA A 94 -16.03 6.44 19.75
C ALA A 94 -17.42 7.11 19.84
N PRO A 95 -17.51 8.45 19.92
CA PRO A 95 -18.78 9.15 19.97
C PRO A 95 -19.69 8.74 18.81
N GLU A 96 -21.00 8.62 19.06
CA GLU A 96 -21.97 8.29 18.00
C GLU A 96 -21.94 9.32 16.87
N ALA A 97 -21.77 10.60 17.23
CA ALA A 97 -21.59 11.68 16.27
C ALA A 97 -20.36 11.45 15.37
N THR A 98 -19.24 11.01 15.94
CA THR A 98 -18.01 10.69 15.20
C THR A 98 -18.22 9.49 14.27
N ARG A 99 -18.89 8.42 14.72
CA ARG A 99 -19.22 7.28 13.84
C ARG A 99 -20.16 7.68 12.70
N ALA A 100 -21.20 8.43 13.00
CA ALA A 100 -22.14 8.95 12.01
C ALA A 100 -21.45 9.94 11.05
N GLN A 101 -20.49 10.72 11.53
CA GLN A 101 -19.68 11.61 10.70
C GLN A 101 -18.72 10.82 9.80
N GLN A 102 -18.01 9.82 10.31
CA GLN A 102 -17.14 8.94 9.52
C GLN A 102 -17.94 8.21 8.43
N GLN A 103 -19.10 7.66 8.75
CA GLN A 103 -19.98 7.04 7.75
C GLN A 103 -20.47 8.05 6.70
N ARG A 104 -20.83 9.27 7.11
CA ARG A 104 -21.20 10.35 6.19
C ARG A 104 -20.02 10.77 5.31
N GLN A 105 -18.82 10.86 5.85
CA GLN A 105 -17.60 11.18 5.12
C GLN A 105 -17.26 10.09 4.10
N GLN A 106 -17.31 8.81 4.49
CA GLN A 106 -17.09 7.69 3.57
C GLN A 106 -18.10 7.69 2.42
N ARG A 107 -19.39 7.91 2.71
CA ARG A 107 -20.43 8.06 1.67
C ARG A 107 -20.15 9.25 0.77
N ALA A 108 -19.84 10.40 1.35
CA ALA A 108 -19.52 11.61 0.59
C ALA A 108 -18.27 11.44 -0.28
N GLN A 109 -17.26 10.69 0.18
CA GLN A 109 -16.07 10.35 -0.59
C GLN A 109 -16.40 9.43 -1.78
N LEU A 110 -17.23 8.40 -1.57
CA LEU A 110 -17.69 7.54 -2.65
C LEU A 110 -18.52 8.32 -3.68
N GLU A 111 -19.44 9.18 -3.22
CA GLU A 111 -20.22 10.07 -4.09
C GLU A 111 -19.35 11.09 -4.82
N ALA A 112 -18.29 11.61 -4.18
CA ALA A 112 -17.33 12.49 -4.81
C ALA A 112 -16.51 11.75 -5.88
N LEU A 113 -16.07 10.53 -5.60
CA LEU A 113 -15.36 9.69 -6.56
C LEU A 113 -16.26 9.35 -7.77
N GLN A 114 -17.53 9.03 -7.54
CA GLN A 114 -18.51 8.80 -8.60
C GLN A 114 -18.71 10.04 -9.47
N ARG A 115 -18.89 11.21 -8.85
CA ARG A 115 -19.00 12.48 -9.58
C ARG A 115 -17.74 12.79 -10.39
N ALA A 116 -16.56 12.59 -9.80
CA ALA A 116 -15.30 12.82 -10.49
C ALA A 116 -15.12 11.86 -11.68
N LEU A 117 -15.50 10.60 -11.54
CA LEU A 117 -15.55 9.64 -12.64
C LEU A 117 -16.49 10.12 -13.75
N GLU A 118 -17.71 10.54 -13.42
CA GLU A 118 -18.69 11.04 -14.38
C GLU A 118 -18.19 12.30 -15.11
N GLU A 119 -17.59 13.25 -14.41
CA GLU A 119 -16.99 14.45 -15.00
C GLU A 119 -15.85 14.10 -15.96
N ARG A 120 -15.01 13.13 -15.59
CA ARG A 120 -13.92 12.64 -16.44
C ARG A 120 -14.45 11.98 -17.71
N LEU A 121 -15.44 11.09 -17.56
CA LEU A 121 -16.09 10.41 -18.67
C LEU A 121 -16.78 11.41 -19.60
N GLN A 122 -17.49 12.42 -19.07
CA GLN A 122 -18.09 13.48 -19.88
C GLN A 122 -17.05 14.25 -20.69
N THR A 123 -15.88 14.53 -20.10
CA THR A 123 -14.78 15.21 -20.79
C THR A 123 -14.30 14.38 -21.97
N TYR A 124 -14.06 13.09 -21.77
CA TYR A 124 -13.64 12.18 -22.86
C TYR A 124 -14.75 12.00 -23.90
N GLN A 125 -16.01 11.91 -23.48
CA GLN A 125 -17.16 11.85 -24.38
C GLN A 125 -17.26 13.09 -25.27
N ARG A 126 -16.96 14.30 -24.80
CA ARG A 126 -16.98 15.50 -25.65
C ARG A 126 -15.93 15.43 -26.75
N ALA A 127 -14.73 14.92 -26.44
CA ALA A 127 -13.65 14.76 -27.42
C ALA A 127 -14.05 13.84 -28.59
N THR A 128 -14.90 12.83 -28.34
CA THR A 128 -15.34 11.89 -29.40
C THR A 128 -16.35 12.47 -30.39
N ALA A 129 -16.71 13.76 -30.29
CA ALA A 129 -17.41 14.47 -31.35
C ALA A 129 -16.54 14.66 -32.62
N THR A 130 -15.22 14.61 -32.47
CA THR A 130 -14.24 14.66 -33.56
C THR A 130 -13.57 13.29 -33.69
N ASP A 131 -13.33 12.82 -34.92
CA ASP A 131 -12.58 11.58 -35.16
C ASP A 131 -11.16 11.68 -34.57
N PHE A 132 -10.71 10.61 -33.92
CA PHE A 132 -9.40 10.58 -33.25
C PHE A 132 -8.24 10.96 -34.18
N ALA A 133 -8.26 10.50 -35.45
CA ALA A 133 -7.18 10.81 -36.38
C ALA A 133 -7.07 12.31 -36.66
N ARG A 134 -8.20 13.03 -36.67
CA ARG A 134 -8.22 14.49 -36.84
C ARG A 134 -7.72 15.22 -35.59
N LEU A 135 -8.06 14.74 -34.40
CA LEU A 135 -7.54 15.29 -33.14
C LEU A 135 -6.02 15.15 -33.08
N HIS A 136 -5.51 13.96 -33.40
CA HIS A 136 -4.09 13.67 -33.41
C HIS A 136 -3.33 14.51 -34.46
N GLN A 137 -3.87 14.63 -35.67
CA GLN A 137 -3.32 15.52 -36.69
C GLN A 137 -3.26 16.98 -36.20
N ARG A 138 -4.34 17.46 -35.56
CA ARG A 138 -4.40 18.84 -35.06
C ARG A 138 -3.36 19.10 -33.97
N ILE A 139 -3.10 18.14 -33.09
CA ILE A 139 -2.02 18.23 -32.10
C ILE A 139 -0.67 18.37 -32.80
N ALA A 140 -0.39 17.51 -33.78
CA ALA A 140 0.87 17.57 -34.54
C ALA A 140 1.07 18.92 -35.26
N GLU A 141 0.00 19.50 -35.83
CA GLU A 141 0.03 20.84 -36.43
C GLU A 141 0.37 21.92 -35.41
N LEU A 142 -0.28 21.89 -34.23
CA LEU A 142 -0.03 22.86 -33.15
C LEU A 142 1.39 22.76 -32.59
N ASP A 143 1.90 21.53 -32.41
CA ASP A 143 3.26 21.30 -31.92
C ASP A 143 4.31 21.74 -32.95
N ALA A 144 4.06 21.52 -34.24
CA ALA A 144 4.93 22.02 -35.31
C ALA A 144 4.92 23.56 -35.39
N GLU A 145 3.75 24.19 -35.30
CA GLU A 145 3.61 25.66 -35.30
C GLU A 145 4.31 26.28 -34.09
N ARG A 146 4.17 25.66 -32.91
CA ARG A 146 4.87 26.09 -31.69
C ARG A 146 6.39 25.96 -31.84
N SER A 147 6.88 24.85 -32.38
CA SER A 147 8.31 24.63 -32.59
C SER A 147 8.91 25.66 -33.55
N GLN A 148 8.19 26.00 -34.62
CA GLN A 148 8.60 27.06 -35.56
C GLN A 148 8.61 28.45 -34.88
N LEU A 149 7.60 28.74 -34.06
CA LEU A 149 7.50 30.00 -33.33
C LEU A 149 8.64 30.17 -32.31
N GLU A 150 9.01 29.11 -31.59
CA GLU A 150 10.14 29.08 -30.65
C GLU A 150 11.50 29.26 -31.34
N GLN A 151 11.64 28.79 -32.59
CA GLN A 151 12.84 29.00 -33.41
C GLN A 151 12.95 30.42 -33.98
N GLN A 152 11.84 31.01 -34.42
CA GLN A 152 11.83 32.32 -35.08
C GLN A 152 11.81 33.49 -34.11
N GLN A 153 11.28 33.29 -32.90
CA GLN A 153 11.11 34.30 -31.84
C GLN A 153 10.65 35.70 -32.33
N PRO A 154 9.57 35.80 -33.14
CA PRO A 154 9.06 37.08 -33.61
C PRO A 154 8.55 37.96 -32.45
N PRO A 155 8.32 39.27 -32.66
CA PRO A 155 7.60 40.09 -31.69
C PRO A 155 6.26 39.43 -31.30
N ASN A 156 5.96 39.37 -30.00
CA ASN A 156 4.78 38.70 -29.41
C ASN A 156 4.78 37.15 -29.46
N TRP A 157 5.93 36.50 -29.68
CA TRP A 157 6.00 35.04 -29.72
C TRP A 157 5.54 34.36 -28.42
N ILE A 158 5.75 34.98 -27.25
CA ILE A 158 5.31 34.43 -25.95
C ILE A 158 3.77 34.33 -25.89
N GLU A 159 3.06 35.38 -26.28
CA GLU A 159 1.60 35.40 -26.28
C GLU A 159 1.02 34.37 -27.26
N ARG A 160 1.61 34.29 -28.47
CA ARG A 160 1.24 33.28 -29.46
C ARG A 160 1.52 31.86 -28.99
N ALA A 161 2.66 31.62 -28.34
CA ALA A 161 2.97 30.30 -27.76
C ALA A 161 1.94 29.92 -26.69
N GLN A 162 1.48 30.87 -25.88
CA GLN A 162 0.45 30.64 -24.88
C GLN A 162 -0.93 30.37 -25.51
N GLN A 163 -1.28 31.02 -26.63
CA GLN A 163 -2.48 30.70 -27.40
C GLN A 163 -2.43 29.29 -27.99
N LEU A 164 -1.29 28.89 -28.57
CA LEU A 164 -1.10 27.52 -29.10
C LEU A 164 -1.16 26.47 -27.98
N ALA A 165 -0.54 26.73 -26.83
CA ALA A 165 -0.63 25.87 -25.66
C ALA A 165 -2.08 25.74 -25.16
N THR A 166 -2.84 26.83 -25.17
CA THR A 166 -4.27 26.82 -24.79
C THR A 166 -5.11 26.01 -25.79
N ALA A 167 -4.88 26.19 -27.09
CA ALA A 167 -5.55 25.44 -28.15
C ALA A 167 -5.24 23.94 -28.06
N ARG A 168 -3.99 23.57 -27.77
CA ARG A 168 -3.57 22.18 -27.54
C ARG A 168 -4.26 21.62 -26.28
N ALA A 169 -4.30 22.37 -25.19
CA ALA A 169 -4.97 21.97 -23.96
C ALA A 169 -6.49 21.76 -24.13
N GLN A 170 -7.14 22.49 -25.04
CA GLN A 170 -8.57 22.32 -25.36
C GLN A 170 -8.87 20.98 -26.06
N ILE A 171 -7.91 20.41 -26.80
CA ILE A 171 -8.04 19.06 -27.37
C ILE A 171 -8.03 18.03 -26.23
N GLY A 172 -7.18 18.26 -25.23
CA GLY A 172 -7.14 17.50 -23.98
C GLY A 172 -6.61 16.08 -24.14
N ALA A 173 -6.55 15.37 -23.01
CA ALA A 173 -5.88 14.07 -22.92
C ALA A 173 -6.47 12.99 -23.86
N ALA A 174 -7.78 13.05 -24.17
CA ALA A 174 -8.41 12.11 -25.10
C ALA A 174 -8.03 12.33 -26.57
N GLY A 175 -7.44 13.47 -26.95
CA GLY A 175 -6.84 13.62 -28.28
C GLY A 175 -5.40 13.07 -28.35
N GLU A 176 -4.74 12.94 -27.20
CA GLU A 176 -3.35 12.48 -27.08
C GLU A 176 -3.25 10.98 -26.81
N SER A 177 -4.23 10.42 -26.10
CA SER A 177 -4.30 9.01 -25.74
C SER A 177 -5.49 8.31 -26.39
N LEU A 178 -5.20 7.26 -27.16
CA LEU A 178 -6.23 6.40 -27.73
C LEU A 178 -7.04 5.63 -26.66
N PRO A 179 -6.43 5.03 -25.61
CA PRO A 179 -7.20 4.46 -24.50
C PRO A 179 -8.25 5.42 -23.90
N LEU A 180 -7.90 6.69 -23.67
CA LEU A 180 -8.86 7.68 -23.16
C LEU A 180 -9.95 8.02 -24.16
N TYR A 181 -9.61 8.12 -25.45
CA TYR A 181 -10.58 8.34 -26.50
C TYR A 181 -11.59 7.19 -26.57
N LEU A 182 -11.10 5.94 -26.58
CA LEU A 182 -11.93 4.73 -26.61
C LEU A 182 -12.82 4.64 -25.37
N LEU A 183 -12.32 4.97 -24.19
CA LEU A 183 -13.12 5.09 -22.98
C LEU A 183 -14.27 6.10 -23.16
N GLY A 184 -14.00 7.25 -23.79
CA GLY A 184 -15.00 8.24 -24.16
C GLY A 184 -16.06 7.71 -25.13
N VAL A 185 -15.69 6.83 -26.06
CA VAL A 185 -16.64 6.19 -27.00
C VAL A 185 -17.49 5.15 -26.28
N LEU A 186 -16.85 4.22 -25.57
CA LEU A 186 -17.49 3.10 -24.89
C LEU A 186 -18.46 3.56 -23.79
N SER A 187 -18.06 4.57 -23.01
CA SER A 187 -18.87 5.04 -21.88
C SER A 187 -20.23 5.64 -22.27
N ARG A 188 -20.43 6.00 -23.54
CA ARG A 188 -21.73 6.48 -24.05
C ARG A 188 -22.78 5.37 -24.11
N SER A 189 -22.37 4.13 -24.37
CA SER A 189 -23.26 2.98 -24.56
C SER A 189 -23.35 2.07 -23.33
N TRP A 190 -22.66 2.40 -22.23
CA TRP A 190 -22.69 1.58 -21.03
C TRP A 190 -24.09 1.43 -20.45
N THR A 191 -24.49 0.18 -20.23
CA THR A 191 -25.72 -0.16 -19.52
C THR A 191 -25.60 0.18 -18.02
N ARG A 192 -26.75 0.23 -17.33
CA ARG A 192 -26.78 0.41 -15.87
C ARG A 192 -25.99 -0.68 -15.14
N GLU A 193 -26.05 -1.91 -15.66
CA GLU A 193 -25.32 -3.05 -15.12
C GLU A 193 -23.80 -2.87 -15.28
N GLN A 194 -23.32 -2.50 -16.47
CA GLN A 194 -21.90 -2.26 -16.71
C GLN A 194 -21.34 -1.13 -15.84
N ARG A 195 -22.12 -0.06 -15.66
CA ARG A 195 -21.75 1.02 -14.72
C ARG A 195 -21.66 0.49 -13.28
N ALA A 196 -22.64 -0.30 -12.84
CA ALA A 196 -22.62 -0.89 -11.50
C ALA A 196 -21.42 -1.83 -11.31
N ARG A 197 -21.09 -2.65 -12.31
CA ARG A 197 -19.90 -3.52 -12.31
C ARG A 197 -18.62 -2.70 -12.11
N LEU A 198 -18.43 -1.66 -12.92
CA LEU A 198 -17.26 -0.77 -12.82
C LEU A 198 -17.18 -0.10 -11.44
N LEU A 199 -18.29 0.44 -10.93
CA LEU A 199 -18.34 1.09 -9.62
C LEU A 199 -18.07 0.14 -8.45
N ASN A 200 -18.32 -1.16 -8.63
CA ASN A 200 -17.97 -2.20 -7.68
C ASN A 200 -16.52 -2.71 -7.86
N GLY A 201 -15.72 -2.07 -8.71
CA GLY A 201 -14.32 -2.43 -8.98
C GLY A 201 -14.15 -3.65 -9.89
N GLN A 202 -15.23 -4.16 -10.48
CA GLN A 202 -15.17 -5.23 -11.47
C GLN A 202 -14.76 -4.66 -12.83
N PRO A 203 -13.86 -5.32 -13.57
CA PRO A 203 -13.45 -4.81 -14.86
C PRO A 203 -14.52 -4.98 -15.93
N LEU A 204 -14.42 -4.11 -16.93
CA LEU A 204 -15.13 -4.19 -18.20
C LEU A 204 -14.11 -4.51 -19.30
N LEU A 205 -14.47 -5.44 -20.18
CA LEU A 205 -13.67 -5.79 -21.35
C LEU A 205 -14.34 -5.21 -22.60
N ALA A 206 -13.54 -4.70 -23.52
CA ALA A 206 -13.96 -4.34 -24.87
C ALA A 206 -13.06 -5.01 -25.91
N SER A 207 -13.59 -5.35 -27.08
CA SER A 207 -12.83 -6.02 -28.14
C SER A 207 -13.29 -5.59 -29.53
N THR A 208 -12.36 -5.55 -30.50
CA THR A 208 -12.70 -5.39 -31.93
C THR A 208 -13.24 -6.67 -32.55
N GLN A 209 -13.07 -7.82 -31.88
CA GLN A 209 -13.61 -9.12 -32.29
C GLN A 209 -14.76 -9.51 -31.36
N PRO A 210 -15.80 -10.21 -31.85
CA PRO A 210 -16.88 -10.72 -30.99
C PRO A 210 -16.32 -11.66 -29.91
N LEU A 211 -16.49 -11.31 -28.64
CA LEU A 211 -15.93 -12.05 -27.51
C LEU A 211 -16.88 -12.04 -26.32
N GLY A 212 -17.72 -13.07 -26.17
CA GLY A 212 -18.62 -13.23 -25.04
C GLY A 212 -19.40 -11.95 -24.67
N ASP A 213 -19.26 -11.52 -23.41
CA ASP A 213 -19.89 -10.31 -22.85
C ASP A 213 -19.06 -9.02 -23.06
N ALA A 214 -18.00 -9.05 -23.88
CA ALA A 214 -17.16 -7.89 -24.13
C ALA A 214 -17.93 -6.81 -24.92
N LEU A 215 -17.63 -5.56 -24.59
CA LEU A 215 -18.12 -4.40 -25.32
C LEU A 215 -17.50 -4.34 -26.72
N PRO A 216 -18.26 -4.01 -27.77
CA PRO A 216 -17.68 -3.84 -29.10
C PRO A 216 -16.83 -2.55 -29.13
N LEU A 217 -15.56 -2.68 -29.51
CA LEU A 217 -14.73 -1.53 -29.88
C LEU A 217 -15.15 -1.00 -31.26
N PRO A 218 -15.03 0.32 -31.51
CA PRO A 218 -15.35 0.89 -32.81
C PRO A 218 -14.57 0.26 -33.97
N GLU A 219 -15.19 0.16 -35.15
CA GLU A 219 -14.56 -0.39 -36.36
C GLU A 219 -13.27 0.35 -36.75
N ASN A 220 -13.21 1.64 -36.45
CA ASN A 220 -12.03 2.48 -36.73
C ASN A 220 -10.87 2.28 -35.75
N THR A 221 -11.02 1.47 -34.70
CA THR A 221 -10.00 1.31 -33.64
C THR A 221 -8.63 0.92 -34.19
N LEU A 222 -8.56 -0.04 -35.11
CA LEU A 222 -7.29 -0.47 -35.70
C LEU A 222 -6.63 0.64 -36.54
N ARG A 223 -7.43 1.43 -37.27
CA ARG A 223 -6.95 2.61 -38.00
C ARG A 223 -6.41 3.66 -37.03
N TRP A 224 -7.12 3.92 -35.94
CA TRP A 224 -6.69 4.89 -34.93
C TRP A 224 -5.41 4.46 -34.24
N LEU A 225 -5.20 3.16 -33.98
CA LEU A 225 -3.94 2.62 -33.47
C LEU A 225 -2.77 2.94 -34.40
N THR A 226 -2.93 2.74 -35.72
CA THR A 226 -1.88 3.08 -36.70
C THR A 226 -1.57 4.58 -36.75
N VAL A 227 -2.57 5.44 -36.57
CA VAL A 227 -2.37 6.91 -36.51
C VAL A 227 -1.67 7.32 -35.21
N TRP A 228 -2.07 6.71 -34.09
CA TRP A 228 -1.52 7.01 -32.77
C TRP A 228 -0.07 6.55 -32.63
N ASN A 229 0.24 5.37 -33.17
CA ASN A 229 1.56 4.80 -33.14
C ASN A 229 2.00 4.40 -34.57
N PRO A 230 2.81 5.25 -35.23
CA PRO A 230 3.26 5.04 -36.60
C PRO A 230 4.07 3.75 -36.80
N SER A 231 4.60 3.11 -35.75
CA SER A 231 5.28 1.82 -35.88
C SER A 231 4.37 0.72 -36.44
N PHE A 232 3.03 0.88 -36.35
CA PHE A 232 2.05 -0.04 -36.91
C PHE A 232 1.73 0.24 -38.39
N ALA A 233 2.33 1.24 -39.04
CA ALA A 233 2.09 1.49 -40.46
C ALA A 233 2.54 0.32 -41.34
N GLU A 234 3.57 -0.41 -40.92
CA GLU A 234 4.14 -1.56 -41.64
C GLU A 234 3.68 -2.91 -41.06
N VAL A 235 2.93 -2.90 -39.95
CA VAL A 235 2.52 -4.11 -39.23
C VAL A 235 0.99 -4.18 -39.18
N PRO A 236 0.34 -5.06 -39.97
CA PRO A 236 -1.11 -5.11 -40.05
C PRO A 236 -1.73 -5.63 -38.74
N LEU A 237 -2.39 -4.72 -38.02
CA LEU A 237 -3.13 -5.05 -36.81
C LEU A 237 -4.34 -5.94 -37.13
N GLN A 238 -4.55 -6.98 -36.33
CA GLN A 238 -5.61 -7.98 -36.51
C GLN A 238 -6.75 -7.80 -35.51
N SER A 239 -6.42 -7.42 -34.28
CA SER A 239 -7.39 -7.18 -33.21
C SER A 239 -6.84 -6.22 -32.17
N ALA A 240 -7.76 -5.65 -31.39
CA ALA A 240 -7.43 -4.95 -30.16
C ALA A 240 -8.46 -5.30 -29.08
N GLN A 241 -8.00 -5.42 -27.83
CA GLN A 241 -8.87 -5.49 -26.66
C GLN A 241 -8.51 -4.40 -25.66
N MET A 242 -9.49 -3.97 -24.87
CA MET A 242 -9.31 -2.98 -23.83
C MET A 242 -9.93 -3.44 -22.52
N LEU A 243 -9.14 -3.51 -21.47
CA LEU A 243 -9.59 -3.74 -20.09
C LEU A 243 -9.75 -2.39 -19.37
N ILE A 244 -10.87 -2.22 -18.68
CA ILE A 244 -11.21 -0.99 -17.95
C ILE A 244 -11.57 -1.35 -16.52
N ARG A 245 -10.85 -0.79 -15.54
CA ARG A 245 -11.09 -1.06 -14.11
C ARG A 245 -11.05 0.21 -13.28
N LEU A 246 -11.97 0.32 -12.33
CA LEU A 246 -11.93 1.34 -11.30
C LEU A 246 -11.27 0.79 -10.03
N ASN A 247 -10.15 1.38 -9.63
CA ASN A 247 -9.49 1.09 -8.38
C ASN A 247 -9.97 2.06 -7.30
N LEU A 248 -10.93 1.61 -6.47
CA LEU A 248 -11.54 2.43 -5.43
C LEU A 248 -10.54 2.86 -4.35
N GLN A 249 -9.52 2.05 -4.05
CA GLN A 249 -8.54 2.34 -3.01
C GLN A 249 -7.53 3.39 -3.50
N ARG A 250 -7.04 3.23 -4.73
CA ARG A 250 -6.11 4.20 -5.35
C ARG A 250 -6.82 5.43 -5.92
N LYS A 251 -8.17 5.42 -5.97
CA LYS A 251 -8.99 6.45 -6.60
C LYS A 251 -8.57 6.70 -8.06
N THR A 252 -8.28 5.62 -8.79
CA THR A 252 -7.80 5.67 -10.18
C THR A 252 -8.68 4.83 -11.10
N LEU A 253 -8.76 5.24 -12.37
CA LEU A 253 -9.28 4.41 -13.45
C LEU A 253 -8.07 3.83 -14.23
N GLU A 254 -7.97 2.51 -14.26
CA GLU A 254 -6.89 1.77 -14.91
C GLU A 254 -7.40 1.24 -16.26
N LEU A 255 -6.65 1.52 -17.32
CA LEU A 255 -6.97 1.15 -18.69
C LEU A 255 -5.79 0.35 -19.26
N ALA A 256 -6.06 -0.83 -19.83
CA ALA A 256 -5.06 -1.59 -20.57
C ALA A 256 -5.59 -1.89 -21.98
N LEU A 257 -5.02 -1.25 -22.99
CA LEU A 257 -5.29 -1.50 -24.40
C LEU A 257 -4.22 -2.42 -24.95
N VAL A 258 -4.62 -3.53 -25.56
CA VAL A 258 -3.72 -4.55 -26.09
C VAL A 258 -4.02 -4.72 -27.57
N ALA A 259 -3.07 -4.36 -28.42
CA ALA A 259 -3.16 -4.51 -29.87
C ALA A 259 -2.37 -5.75 -30.32
N ARG A 260 -2.91 -6.49 -31.29
CA ARG A 260 -2.30 -7.71 -31.83
C ARG A 260 -1.98 -7.58 -33.30
N ALA A 261 -0.78 -8.03 -33.67
CA ALA A 261 -0.37 -8.17 -35.06
C ALA A 261 0.37 -9.50 -35.27
N GLY A 262 -0.34 -10.52 -35.74
CA GLY A 262 0.19 -11.88 -35.85
C GLY A 262 0.51 -12.46 -34.47
N GLU A 263 1.79 -12.78 -34.24
CA GLU A 263 2.33 -13.27 -32.97
C GLU A 263 2.89 -12.16 -32.07
N GLN A 264 2.78 -10.89 -32.49
CA GLN A 264 3.23 -9.76 -31.69
C GLN A 264 2.05 -9.12 -30.97
N VAL A 265 2.29 -8.71 -29.73
CA VAL A 265 1.33 -7.97 -28.90
C VAL A 265 1.96 -6.70 -28.37
N PHE A 266 1.17 -5.63 -28.39
CA PHE A 266 1.55 -4.30 -28.00
C PHE A 266 0.61 -3.81 -26.89
N PRO A 267 1.03 -3.94 -25.61
CA PRO A 267 0.24 -3.45 -24.49
C PRO A 267 0.47 -1.95 -24.25
N PHE A 268 -0.60 -1.24 -23.93
CA PHE A 268 -0.62 0.17 -23.54
C PHE A 268 -1.42 0.29 -22.26
N VAL A 269 -0.76 0.69 -21.16
CA VAL A 269 -1.41 0.86 -19.86
C VAL A 269 -1.48 2.33 -19.50
N GLU A 270 -2.64 2.79 -19.07
CA GLU A 270 -2.88 4.16 -18.64
C GLU A 270 -3.62 4.18 -17.31
N THR A 271 -3.14 5.01 -16.38
CA THR A 271 -3.78 5.21 -15.07
C THR A 271 -4.26 6.64 -14.98
N VAL A 272 -5.57 6.81 -14.82
CA VAL A 272 -6.22 8.12 -14.71
C VAL A 272 -6.58 8.39 -13.25
N PRO A 273 -5.95 9.36 -12.58
CA PRO A 273 -6.39 9.76 -11.25
C PRO A 273 -7.79 10.40 -11.33
N LEU A 274 -8.69 9.96 -10.45
CA LEU A 274 -10.04 10.51 -10.31
C LEU A 274 -10.12 11.52 -9.17
N SER A 275 -9.12 11.56 -8.29
CA SER A 275 -8.98 12.69 -7.38
C SER A 275 -8.37 13.86 -8.15
N LEU A 276 -8.98 15.04 -8.05
CA LEU A 276 -8.17 16.27 -8.10
C LEU A 276 -7.13 16.08 -7.00
N ALA A 277 -5.85 16.36 -7.27
CA ALA A 277 -4.87 16.44 -6.19
C ALA A 277 -5.50 17.34 -5.13
N GLU A 278 -5.92 16.76 -3.99
CA GLU A 278 -6.26 17.59 -2.86
C GLU A 278 -4.99 18.42 -2.66
N PRO A 279 -5.08 19.76 -2.73
CA PRO A 279 -3.90 20.57 -2.51
C PRO A 279 -3.33 20.06 -1.19
N GLU A 280 -2.09 19.54 -1.22
CA GLU A 280 -1.40 19.14 0.01
C GLU A 280 -1.50 20.38 0.90
N GLU A 281 -2.37 20.31 1.91
CA GLU A 281 -2.52 21.43 2.81
C GLU A 281 -1.13 21.63 3.38
N PRO A 282 -0.51 22.81 3.20
CA PRO A 282 0.83 23.02 3.69
C PRO A 282 0.84 22.64 5.17
N PRO A 283 1.90 21.96 5.64
CA PRO A 283 1.93 21.47 7.01
C PRO A 283 1.60 22.62 7.94
N VAL A 284 0.55 22.45 8.74
CA VAL A 284 0.17 23.45 9.74
C VAL A 284 1.24 23.40 10.82
N ILE A 285 2.22 24.29 10.72
CA ILE A 285 3.29 24.41 11.70
C ILE A 285 2.69 25.10 12.93
N GLU A 286 2.44 24.31 13.97
CA GLU A 286 1.97 24.83 15.23
C GLU A 286 3.12 25.55 15.97
N ALA A 287 2.79 26.66 16.63
CA ALA A 287 3.78 27.44 17.36
C ALA A 287 4.28 26.65 18.58
N ILE A 288 5.59 26.41 18.62
CA ILE A 288 6.24 25.71 19.74
C ILE A 288 6.46 26.72 20.88
N PRO A 289 6.01 26.44 22.12
CA PRO A 289 6.25 27.32 23.26
C PRO A 289 7.73 27.67 23.39
N GLU A 290 8.06 28.96 23.58
CA GLU A 290 9.44 29.45 23.51
C GLU A 290 10.37 28.77 24.55
N THR A 291 9.81 28.44 25.72
CA THR A 291 10.50 27.69 26.78
C THR A 291 10.93 26.30 26.32
N LEU A 292 10.05 25.58 25.62
CA LEU A 292 10.33 24.25 25.06
C LEU A 292 11.24 24.36 23.83
N ALA A 293 11.05 25.36 22.98
CA ALA A 293 11.81 25.52 21.74
C ALA A 293 13.32 25.65 21.98
N LYS A 294 13.72 26.26 23.10
CA LYS A 294 15.11 26.46 23.52
C LYS A 294 15.70 25.30 24.32
N GLN A 295 14.90 24.30 24.68
CA GLN A 295 15.38 23.17 25.47
C GLN A 295 16.45 22.40 24.67
N PRO A 296 17.67 22.25 25.21
CA PRO A 296 18.74 21.53 24.53
C PRO A 296 18.42 20.04 24.46
N LEU A 297 18.65 19.44 23.30
CA LEU A 297 18.70 17.98 23.16
C LEU A 297 20.16 17.57 23.32
N HIS A 298 20.49 16.93 24.44
CA HIS A 298 21.87 16.52 24.71
C HIS A 298 22.18 15.20 24.00
N PHE A 299 22.97 15.28 22.93
CA PHE A 299 23.59 14.13 22.29
C PHE A 299 24.93 13.81 22.94
N LYS A 300 25.17 12.53 23.23
CA LYS A 300 26.53 12.02 23.23
C LYS A 300 26.80 11.50 21.82
N ALA A 301 27.87 11.94 21.17
CA ALA A 301 28.26 11.46 19.84
C ALA A 301 28.49 9.93 19.80
N SER A 302 28.65 9.30 20.96
CA SER A 302 28.77 7.85 21.17
C SER A 302 27.45 7.14 21.52
N SER A 303 26.32 7.83 21.60
CA SER A 303 25.03 7.17 21.85
C SER A 303 24.65 6.32 20.62
N PRO A 304 24.24 5.05 20.81
CA PRO A 304 23.82 4.21 19.71
C PRO A 304 22.65 4.84 18.95
N ALA A 305 22.54 4.55 17.65
CA ALA A 305 21.33 4.88 16.90
C ALA A 305 20.10 4.38 17.65
N VAL A 306 18.95 5.06 17.50
CA VAL A 306 17.66 4.47 17.89
C VAL A 306 17.65 3.03 17.34
N PRO A 307 17.46 1.98 18.16
CA PRO A 307 17.41 0.64 17.62
C PRO A 307 16.10 0.49 16.84
N SER A 308 16.20 0.22 15.54
CA SER A 308 15.03 -0.10 14.71
C SER A 308 14.64 -1.56 14.94
N PRO A 309 13.40 -1.84 15.37
CA PRO A 309 12.89 -3.21 15.43
C PRO A 309 12.38 -3.70 14.06
N TYR A 310 12.38 -2.85 13.02
CA TYR A 310 11.77 -3.16 11.73
C TYR A 310 12.79 -3.60 10.69
N TRP A 311 12.31 -4.42 9.76
CA TRP A 311 13.06 -4.87 8.61
C TRP A 311 13.62 -3.70 7.79
N GLY A 312 14.81 -3.88 7.23
CA GLY A 312 15.47 -2.84 6.43
C GLY A 312 15.94 -1.61 7.23
N LYS A 313 16.04 -1.72 8.56
CA LYS A 313 16.42 -0.62 9.47
C LYS A 313 15.50 0.61 9.32
N GLN A 314 14.21 0.37 9.14
CA GLN A 314 13.17 1.41 9.06
C GLN A 314 12.78 1.91 10.45
N TYR A 315 12.33 3.15 10.58
CA TYR A 315 11.84 3.70 11.84
C TYR A 315 10.41 4.17 11.66
N THR A 316 9.59 4.10 12.71
CA THR A 316 8.31 4.82 12.73
C THR A 316 8.43 6.04 13.63
N LEU A 317 7.44 6.92 13.57
CA LEU A 317 7.37 8.08 14.44
C LEU A 317 7.31 7.68 15.92
N ALA A 318 6.76 6.51 16.24
CA ALA A 318 6.67 5.99 17.60
C ALA A 318 8.06 5.81 18.24
N GLU A 319 9.03 5.24 17.52
CA GLU A 319 10.40 5.09 18.05
C GLU A 319 11.11 6.44 18.20
N GLN A 320 10.87 7.37 17.28
CA GLN A 320 11.44 8.73 17.35
C GLN A 320 10.88 9.52 18.55
N LEU A 321 9.58 9.40 18.81
CA LEU A 321 8.94 9.98 20.00
C LEU A 321 9.41 9.29 21.29
N ALA A 322 9.54 7.97 21.26
CA ALA A 322 10.05 7.20 22.39
C ALA A 322 11.47 7.59 22.78
N TRP A 323 12.31 7.85 21.79
CA TRP A 323 13.65 8.42 21.95
C TRP A 323 13.59 9.85 22.50
N LEU A 324 12.71 10.71 21.97
CA LEU A 324 12.57 12.08 22.44
C LEU A 324 12.22 12.15 23.94
N ALA A 325 11.29 11.30 24.40
CA ALA A 325 10.92 11.23 25.81
C ALA A 325 12.06 10.75 26.72
N GLU A 326 13.02 9.97 26.22
CA GLU A 326 14.20 9.57 27.01
C GLU A 326 15.22 10.70 27.16
N HIS A 327 15.19 11.68 26.25
CA HIS A 327 16.16 12.78 26.18
C HIS A 327 15.55 14.12 26.62
N THR A 328 14.29 14.11 27.07
CA THR A 328 13.55 15.26 27.57
C THR A 328 12.72 14.85 28.77
N ASN A 329 12.11 15.81 29.48
CA ASN A 329 11.13 15.54 30.54
C ASN A 329 9.69 15.61 30.02
N LEU A 330 9.48 15.43 28.72
CA LEU A 330 8.14 15.52 28.12
C LEU A 330 7.38 14.21 28.31
N ASN A 331 6.13 14.33 28.73
CA ASN A 331 5.13 13.30 28.52
C ASN A 331 4.65 13.36 27.07
N ILE A 332 4.40 12.22 26.46
CA ILE A 332 4.00 12.10 25.06
C ILE A 332 2.73 11.28 24.95
N VAL A 333 1.78 11.77 24.16
CA VAL A 333 0.62 11.02 23.71
C VAL A 333 0.49 11.17 22.19
N ALA A 334 0.48 10.08 21.45
CA ALA A 334 0.39 10.16 20.00
C ALA A 334 -0.38 8.98 19.42
N ASP A 335 -1.12 9.23 18.34
CA ASP A 335 -1.58 8.13 17.50
C ASP A 335 -0.36 7.41 16.90
N SER A 336 -0.54 6.17 16.48
CA SER A 336 0.60 5.38 16.02
C SER A 336 0.17 4.45 14.91
N PHE A 337 1.02 4.38 13.90
CA PHE A 337 0.84 3.55 12.71
C PHE A 337 2.19 2.98 12.34
N ARG A 338 2.23 1.78 11.76
CA ARG A 338 3.47 1.18 11.23
C ARG A 338 3.86 1.85 9.91
N LEU A 339 4.10 3.15 9.97
CA LEU A 339 4.48 4.00 8.86
C LEU A 339 5.98 4.33 8.99
N PRO A 340 6.80 3.94 8.00
CA PRO A 340 8.20 4.37 7.98
C PRO A 340 8.29 5.90 7.87
N VAL A 341 9.11 6.53 8.71
CA VAL A 341 9.44 7.96 8.60
C VAL A 341 10.28 8.21 7.35
N ALA A 342 10.10 9.37 6.73
CA ALA A 342 10.83 9.76 5.52
C ALA A 342 12.33 9.91 5.79
N ASN A 343 12.69 10.45 6.96
CA ASN A 343 14.07 10.70 7.35
C ASN A 343 14.45 9.89 8.59
N ARG A 344 15.32 8.90 8.38
CA ARG A 344 15.78 7.96 9.43
C ARG A 344 16.62 8.62 10.52
N GLU A 345 17.16 9.81 10.25
CA GLU A 345 18.08 10.53 11.14
C GLU A 345 17.50 11.83 11.71
N LEU A 346 16.17 12.01 11.66
CA LEU A 346 15.46 13.15 12.28
C LEU A 346 15.97 13.47 13.69
N SER A 347 16.31 12.43 14.46
CA SER A 347 16.84 12.57 15.82
C SER A 347 18.26 13.11 15.90
N ARG A 348 19.17 12.90 14.95
CA ARG A 348 20.63 13.03 15.20
C ARG A 348 21.21 14.44 15.11
N ASN A 349 20.56 15.35 14.39
CA ASN A 349 21.17 16.65 14.03
C ASN A 349 20.48 17.87 14.65
N ALA A 350 19.40 17.68 15.41
CA ALA A 350 18.60 18.78 15.94
C ALA A 350 19.13 19.28 17.30
N PRO A 351 19.76 20.48 17.40
CA PRO A 351 20.38 20.95 18.65
C PRO A 351 19.38 21.25 19.77
N THR A 352 18.12 21.56 19.42
CA THR A 352 17.07 21.86 20.38
C THR A 352 15.78 21.11 20.07
N LEU A 353 14.92 20.97 21.07
CA LEU A 353 13.57 20.42 20.91
C LEU A 353 12.77 21.20 19.86
N GLY A 354 12.94 22.53 19.81
CA GLY A 354 12.29 23.38 18.81
C GLY A 354 12.70 23.05 17.37
N THR A 355 13.97 22.79 17.14
CA THR A 355 14.46 22.35 15.82
C THR A 355 13.93 20.98 15.45
N TRP A 356 13.96 20.04 16.40
CA TRP A 356 13.47 18.67 16.17
C TRP A 356 11.99 18.63 15.81
N LEU A 357 11.15 19.34 16.57
CA LEU A 357 9.70 19.38 16.33
C LEU A 357 9.34 20.10 15.02
N ARG A 358 10.14 21.09 14.61
CA ARG A 358 9.96 21.74 13.31
C ARG A 358 10.30 20.79 12.18
N ASP A 359 11.37 20.03 12.29
CA ASP A 359 11.77 19.04 11.30
C ASP A 359 10.69 17.96 11.15
N VAL A 360 10.15 17.45 12.26
CA VAL A 360 9.03 16.50 12.25
C VAL A 360 7.79 17.09 11.57
N GLN A 361 7.36 18.30 11.95
CA GLN A 361 6.19 18.94 11.32
C GLN A 361 6.38 19.27 9.84
N THR A 362 7.64 19.41 9.38
CA THR A 362 7.95 19.72 7.98
C THR A 362 8.05 18.45 7.13
N GLN A 363 8.55 17.36 7.70
CA GLN A 363 8.87 16.13 6.96
C GLN A 363 7.76 15.07 7.07
N GLU A 364 6.94 15.12 8.13
CA GLU A 364 5.89 14.16 8.37
C GLU A 364 4.51 14.85 8.38
N PRO A 365 3.47 14.23 7.80
CA PRO A 365 2.11 14.80 7.73
C PRO A 365 1.41 14.65 9.09
N VAL A 366 1.89 15.38 10.09
CA VAL A 366 1.39 15.34 11.47
C VAL A 366 0.94 16.72 11.95
N ARG A 367 0.16 16.73 13.03
CA ARG A 367 -0.21 17.89 13.82
C ARG A 367 0.40 17.72 15.20
N VAL A 368 1.06 18.75 15.70
CA VAL A 368 1.75 18.74 16.98
C VAL A 368 1.12 19.77 17.90
N ARG A 369 0.71 19.35 19.10
CA ARG A 369 0.01 20.20 20.09
C ARG A 369 0.63 20.07 21.47
N PHE A 370 0.41 21.09 22.28
CA PHE A 370 0.80 21.13 23.70
C PHE A 370 -0.45 21.28 24.58
N PRO A 371 -1.23 20.20 24.79
CA PRO A 371 -2.55 20.29 25.41
C PRO A 371 -2.50 20.58 26.92
N ALA A 372 -1.35 20.34 27.55
CA ALA A 372 -1.09 20.62 28.96
C ALA A 372 0.41 20.87 29.18
N GLU A 373 0.77 21.44 30.33
CA GLU A 373 2.16 21.63 30.71
C GLU A 373 2.93 20.30 30.71
N GLY A 374 4.09 20.26 30.05
CA GLY A 374 4.91 19.06 29.96
C GLY A 374 4.33 17.94 29.08
N TRP A 375 3.24 18.19 28.34
CA TRP A 375 2.66 17.21 27.41
C TRP A 375 2.85 17.61 25.96
N LEU A 376 3.33 16.66 25.17
CA LEU A 376 3.38 16.71 23.72
C LEU A 376 2.32 15.77 23.15
N MET A 377 1.46 16.29 22.29
CA MET A 377 0.49 15.50 21.53
C MET A 377 0.85 15.50 20.05
N VAL A 378 0.86 14.32 19.42
CA VAL A 378 1.11 14.20 17.98
C VAL A 378 0.01 13.37 17.32
N GLN A 379 -0.54 13.87 16.22
CA GLN A 379 -1.63 13.23 15.47
C GLN A 379 -1.32 13.24 13.98
N HIS A 380 -1.51 12.13 13.26
CA HIS A 380 -1.37 12.12 11.81
C HIS A 380 -2.53 12.89 11.15
N GLN A 381 -2.24 13.68 10.12
CA GLN A 381 -3.24 14.49 9.42
C GLN A 381 -4.29 13.61 8.71
N HIS A 382 -3.86 12.50 8.12
CA HIS A 382 -4.72 11.54 7.42
C HIS A 382 -5.10 10.33 8.30
N GLN A 383 -5.29 10.54 9.60
CA GLN A 383 -5.55 9.48 10.59
C GLN A 383 -6.67 8.51 10.16
N ALA A 384 -7.76 9.00 9.56
CA ALA A 384 -8.88 8.15 9.15
C ALA A 384 -8.51 7.14 8.06
N GLU A 385 -7.68 7.53 7.09
CA GLU A 385 -7.20 6.65 6.01
C GLU A 385 -6.17 5.65 6.55
N LEU A 386 -5.30 6.10 7.47
CA LEU A 386 -4.34 5.24 8.15
C LEU A 386 -5.04 4.20 9.03
N LEU A 387 -6.08 4.57 9.77
CA LEU A 387 -6.88 3.63 10.57
C LEU A 387 -7.53 2.53 9.73
N ALA A 388 -7.98 2.86 8.51
CA ALA A 388 -8.59 1.88 7.61
C ALA A 388 -7.56 0.90 7.00
N SER A 389 -6.30 1.29 6.90
CA SER A 389 -5.21 0.51 6.28
C SER A 389 -4.22 -0.09 7.28
N GLU A 390 -4.37 0.18 8.58
CA GLU A 390 -3.53 -0.39 9.62
C GLU A 390 -3.95 -1.84 9.93
N ILE A 391 -2.97 -2.72 10.08
CA ILE A 391 -3.14 -4.12 10.51
C ILE A 391 -3.01 -4.16 12.03
N ASP A 392 -3.91 -4.86 12.70
CA ASP A 392 -3.90 -4.98 14.15
C ASP A 392 -2.62 -5.69 14.66
N GLU A 393 -2.14 -5.28 15.84
CA GLU A 393 -0.92 -5.88 16.42
C GLU A 393 -1.06 -7.38 16.68
N PRO A 394 -2.18 -7.93 17.21
CA PRO A 394 -2.32 -9.38 17.39
C PRO A 394 -2.09 -10.20 16.12
N THR A 395 -2.59 -9.72 14.98
CA THR A 395 -2.34 -10.34 13.67
C THR A 395 -0.84 -10.30 13.35
N LEU A 396 -0.19 -9.14 13.45
CA LEU A 396 1.23 -8.98 13.09
C LEU A 396 2.17 -9.71 14.04
N GLU A 397 2.00 -9.56 15.36
CA GLU A 397 2.84 -10.17 16.40
C GLU A 397 2.90 -11.70 16.24
N ARG A 398 1.81 -12.32 15.78
CA ARG A 398 1.78 -13.76 15.49
C ARG A 398 2.77 -14.16 14.40
N PHE A 399 2.88 -13.37 13.33
CA PHE A 399 3.84 -13.61 12.26
C PHE A 399 5.24 -13.16 12.65
N GLU A 400 5.39 -12.09 13.43
CA GLU A 400 6.69 -11.66 13.95
C GLU A 400 7.33 -12.71 14.87
N ALA A 401 6.52 -13.37 15.70
CA ALA A 401 6.99 -14.48 16.53
C ALA A 401 7.46 -15.66 15.68
N ARG A 402 6.74 -16.00 14.61
CA ARG A 402 7.16 -17.07 13.66
C ARG A 402 8.42 -16.67 12.88
N ALA A 403 8.54 -15.40 12.52
CA ALA A 403 9.66 -14.88 11.75
C ALA A 403 11.02 -15.03 12.46
N GLN A 404 11.03 -15.21 13.79
CA GLN A 404 12.25 -15.57 14.54
C GLN A 404 12.90 -16.87 14.02
N ASN A 405 12.10 -17.79 13.48
CA ASN A 405 12.56 -19.04 12.87
C ASN A 405 12.56 -18.99 11.33
N GLY A 406 12.32 -17.82 10.74
CA GLY A 406 12.07 -17.63 9.31
C GLY A 406 10.62 -17.93 8.92
N LEU A 407 10.02 -17.03 8.14
CA LEU A 407 8.69 -17.26 7.55
C LEU A 407 8.81 -18.14 6.31
N ASP A 408 7.82 -18.99 6.10
CA ASP A 408 7.68 -19.78 4.87
C ASP A 408 6.60 -19.22 3.93
N LEU A 409 6.37 -19.91 2.81
CA LEU A 409 5.37 -19.50 1.83
C LEU A 409 3.95 -19.52 2.40
N ASP A 410 3.64 -20.50 3.24
CA ASP A 410 2.31 -20.66 3.83
C ASP A 410 2.03 -19.53 4.85
N ASP A 411 3.06 -19.05 5.56
CA ASP A 411 2.95 -17.88 6.45
C ASP A 411 2.62 -16.59 5.69
N TYR A 412 3.34 -16.29 4.60
CA TYR A 412 3.04 -15.09 3.78
C TYR A 412 1.66 -15.18 3.13
N ALA A 413 1.26 -16.37 2.69
CA ALA A 413 -0.05 -16.62 2.13
C ALA A 413 -1.16 -16.43 3.16
N GLU A 414 -0.99 -16.95 4.37
CA GLU A 414 -1.93 -16.76 5.46
C GLU A 414 -2.08 -15.27 5.81
N LEU A 415 -0.97 -14.52 5.91
CA LEU A 415 -1.03 -13.08 6.13
C LEU A 415 -1.79 -12.38 5.00
N ALA A 416 -1.44 -12.65 3.74
CA ALA A 416 -2.08 -12.05 2.57
C ALA A 416 -3.60 -12.31 2.55
N TYR A 417 -4.05 -13.49 2.99
CA TYR A 417 -5.46 -13.86 3.07
C TYR A 417 -6.25 -13.09 4.14
N LEU A 418 -5.58 -12.67 5.22
CA LEU A 418 -6.18 -11.90 6.31
C LEU A 418 -6.32 -10.39 5.99
N LEU A 419 -5.62 -9.91 4.96
CA LEU A 419 -5.61 -8.49 4.62
C LEU A 419 -6.96 -8.03 4.04
N THR A 420 -7.40 -6.87 4.52
CA THR A 420 -8.44 -6.08 3.84
C THR A 420 -7.87 -5.43 2.58
N PRO A 421 -8.73 -5.00 1.62
CA PRO A 421 -8.26 -4.30 0.42
C PRO A 421 -7.43 -3.03 0.71
N ALA A 422 -7.75 -2.29 1.77
CA ALA A 422 -7.01 -1.09 2.16
C ALA A 422 -5.61 -1.43 2.72
N GLN A 423 -5.51 -2.51 3.51
CA GLN A 423 -4.22 -3.00 4.02
C GLN A 423 -3.34 -3.56 2.89
N GLN A 424 -3.93 -4.31 1.95
CA GLN A 424 -3.24 -4.78 0.74
C GLN A 424 -2.67 -3.62 -0.07
N ALA A 425 -3.51 -2.62 -0.39
CA ALA A 425 -3.09 -1.47 -1.20
C ALA A 425 -1.92 -0.69 -0.57
N ARG A 426 -1.83 -0.64 0.77
CA ARG A 426 -0.72 -0.03 1.49
C ARG A 426 0.54 -0.90 1.49
N LEU A 427 0.41 -2.22 1.63
CA LEU A 427 1.54 -3.16 1.63
C LEU A 427 2.17 -3.36 0.24
N GLU A 428 1.39 -3.26 -0.84
CA GLU A 428 1.89 -3.31 -2.22
C GLU A 428 2.82 -2.13 -2.54
N GLN A 429 2.68 -1.00 -1.83
CA GLN A 429 3.55 0.15 -2.03
C GLN A 429 4.87 -0.03 -1.27
N PRO A 430 6.02 0.07 -1.95
CA PRO A 430 7.32 0.02 -1.29
C PRO A 430 7.43 1.07 -0.17
N ASN A 431 8.00 0.68 0.96
CA ASN A 431 8.28 1.57 2.11
C ASN A 431 7.05 2.27 2.72
N ARG A 432 5.82 1.79 2.50
CA ARG A 432 4.61 2.35 3.12
C ARG A 432 4.14 1.63 4.38
N TYR A 433 4.78 0.53 4.74
CA TYR A 433 4.46 -0.27 5.93
C TYR A 433 5.72 -0.82 6.58
N ALA A 434 5.87 -0.62 7.90
CA ALA A 434 7.00 -1.11 8.69
C ALA A 434 6.68 -2.47 9.33
N LEU A 435 7.30 -3.55 8.84
CA LEU A 435 7.19 -4.90 9.40
C LEU A 435 8.49 -5.32 10.07
N ARG A 436 8.43 -6.21 11.06
CA ARG A 436 9.65 -6.75 11.72
C ARG A 436 10.23 -7.97 11.01
N PHE A 437 9.68 -8.31 9.86
CA PHE A 437 10.13 -9.36 8.94
C PHE A 437 10.10 -8.81 7.51
N ASP A 438 10.71 -9.54 6.58
CA ASP A 438 10.83 -9.12 5.19
C ASP A 438 9.45 -8.95 4.50
N PRO A 439 9.05 -7.73 4.08
CA PRO A 439 7.81 -7.53 3.36
C PRO A 439 7.89 -7.88 1.87
N THR A 440 9.09 -8.14 1.33
CA THR A 440 9.33 -8.29 -0.12
C THR A 440 8.41 -9.33 -0.78
N PRO A 441 8.13 -10.51 -0.16
CA PRO A 441 7.18 -11.48 -0.72
C PRO A 441 5.75 -10.95 -0.94
N LEU A 442 5.34 -9.89 -0.24
CA LEU A 442 3.99 -9.33 -0.33
C LEU A 442 3.86 -8.25 -1.42
N GLN A 443 4.92 -7.48 -1.69
CA GLN A 443 4.82 -6.21 -2.45
C GLN A 443 4.24 -6.34 -3.87
N ALA A 444 4.44 -7.47 -4.54
CA ALA A 444 3.90 -7.71 -5.89
C ALA A 444 3.03 -8.97 -5.99
N SER A 445 2.90 -9.75 -4.92
CA SER A 445 2.40 -11.13 -5.01
C SER A 445 1.22 -11.43 -4.09
N ILE A 446 0.62 -10.42 -3.43
CA ILE A 446 -0.57 -10.61 -2.59
C ILE A 446 -1.70 -11.34 -3.32
N PRO A 447 -2.10 -11.01 -4.58
CA PRO A 447 -3.15 -11.76 -5.27
C PRO A 447 -2.82 -13.26 -5.42
N ALA A 448 -1.57 -13.58 -5.79
CA ALA A 448 -1.10 -14.96 -5.93
C ALA A 448 -1.05 -15.70 -4.59
N LEU A 449 -0.57 -15.03 -3.54
CA LEU A 449 -0.50 -15.55 -2.18
C LEU A 449 -1.90 -15.80 -1.58
N ARG A 450 -2.88 -14.93 -1.87
CA ARG A 450 -4.27 -15.13 -1.48
C ARG A 450 -4.89 -16.34 -2.17
N PHE A 451 -4.60 -16.53 -3.46
CA PHE A 451 -4.99 -17.74 -4.16
C PHE A 451 -4.37 -18.98 -3.50
N TRP A 452 -3.06 -18.98 -3.23
CA TRP A 452 -2.35 -20.08 -2.57
C TRP A 452 -2.97 -20.43 -1.21
N ALA A 453 -3.26 -19.42 -0.38
CA ALA A 453 -3.89 -19.61 0.93
C ALA A 453 -5.28 -20.24 0.84
N SER A 454 -6.00 -20.03 -0.26
CA SER A 454 -7.33 -20.59 -0.48
C SER A 454 -7.32 -22.06 -0.92
N LEU A 455 -6.15 -22.61 -1.26
CA LEU A 455 -6.01 -24.01 -1.69
C LEU A 455 -6.11 -24.98 -0.53
N THR A 456 -6.80 -26.10 -0.76
CA THR A 456 -6.83 -27.23 0.19
C THR A 456 -5.44 -27.85 0.34
N PRO A 457 -5.16 -28.57 1.44
CA PRO A 457 -3.88 -29.29 1.59
C PRO A 457 -3.55 -30.22 0.42
N ALA A 458 -4.56 -30.92 -0.12
CA ALA A 458 -4.39 -31.81 -1.27
C ALA A 458 -4.02 -31.04 -2.55
N GLN A 459 -4.67 -29.89 -2.81
CA GLN A 459 -4.34 -29.01 -3.93
C GLN A 459 -2.93 -28.41 -3.81
N ARG A 460 -2.52 -27.98 -2.61
CA ARG A 460 -1.15 -27.48 -2.37
C ARG A 460 -0.11 -28.58 -2.59
N GLN A 461 -0.40 -29.81 -2.18
CA GLN A 461 0.47 -30.95 -2.44
C GLN A 461 0.59 -31.22 -3.94
N ALA A 462 -0.52 -31.29 -4.67
CA ALA A 462 -0.52 -31.46 -6.13
C ALA A 462 0.28 -30.35 -6.83
N ALA A 463 0.10 -29.08 -6.44
CA ALA A 463 0.88 -27.98 -6.97
C ALA A 463 2.38 -28.07 -6.66
N ARG A 464 2.77 -28.51 -5.45
CA ARG A 464 4.18 -28.78 -5.08
C ARG A 464 4.78 -29.94 -5.88
N GLU A 465 3.97 -30.90 -6.29
CA GLU A 465 4.32 -31.97 -7.23
C GLU A 465 4.30 -31.50 -8.71
N ARG A 466 4.17 -30.18 -8.94
CA ARG A 466 4.09 -29.54 -10.26
C ARG A 466 2.91 -30.00 -11.11
N GLN A 467 1.84 -30.47 -10.46
CA GLN A 467 0.59 -30.82 -11.15
C GLN A 467 -0.28 -29.56 -11.32
N PRO A 468 -0.87 -29.34 -12.51
CA PRO A 468 -1.74 -28.20 -12.75
C PRO A 468 -3.06 -28.32 -11.96
N LEU A 469 -3.53 -27.19 -11.43
CA LEU A 469 -4.87 -27.08 -10.84
C LEU A 469 -5.81 -26.38 -11.84
N TYR A 470 -6.64 -27.16 -12.53
CA TYR A 470 -7.52 -26.65 -13.58
C TYR A 470 -8.68 -25.82 -13.02
N TYR A 471 -8.96 -24.70 -13.67
CA TYR A 471 -9.96 -23.71 -13.30
C TYR A 471 -11.37 -24.29 -13.05
N PRO A 472 -11.91 -25.20 -13.88
CA PRO A 472 -13.24 -25.79 -13.63
C PRO A 472 -13.32 -26.64 -12.35
N GLN A 473 -12.19 -27.11 -11.83
CA GLN A 473 -12.11 -27.95 -10.64
C GLN A 473 -11.96 -27.13 -9.35
N LEU A 474 -11.72 -25.83 -9.48
CA LEU A 474 -11.59 -24.91 -8.36
C LEU A 474 -12.96 -24.54 -7.78
N SER A 475 -13.01 -24.27 -6.48
CA SER A 475 -14.20 -23.69 -5.86
C SER A 475 -14.49 -22.28 -6.40
N ALA A 476 -15.72 -21.78 -6.27
CA ALA A 476 -16.07 -20.43 -6.73
C ALA A 476 -15.18 -19.32 -6.14
N LEU A 477 -14.75 -19.47 -4.88
CA LEU A 477 -13.80 -18.55 -4.25
C LEU A 477 -12.42 -18.61 -4.92
N GLN A 478 -11.90 -19.81 -5.16
CA GLN A 478 -10.61 -20.03 -5.82
C GLN A 478 -10.63 -19.53 -7.27
N GLN A 479 -11.71 -19.78 -8.01
CA GLN A 479 -11.91 -19.25 -9.36
C GLN A 479 -11.86 -17.72 -9.38
N ARG A 480 -12.52 -17.07 -8.42
CA ARG A 480 -12.48 -15.60 -8.29
C ARG A 480 -11.06 -15.11 -7.99
N LEU A 481 -10.34 -15.75 -7.07
CA LEU A 481 -8.97 -15.35 -6.70
C LEU A 481 -7.97 -15.61 -7.84
N LEU A 482 -8.18 -16.66 -8.64
CA LEU A 482 -7.39 -16.90 -9.86
C LEU A 482 -7.57 -15.75 -10.85
N TRP A 483 -8.82 -15.33 -11.09
CA TRP A 483 -9.11 -14.19 -11.96
C TRP A 483 -8.56 -12.88 -11.41
N GLU A 484 -8.67 -12.65 -10.10
CA GLU A 484 -8.07 -11.48 -9.45
C GLU A 484 -6.55 -11.41 -9.71
N ALA A 485 -5.83 -12.54 -9.64
CA ALA A 485 -4.41 -12.60 -9.97
C ALA A 485 -4.12 -12.37 -11.46
N VAL A 486 -4.91 -12.94 -12.37
CA VAL A 486 -4.76 -12.69 -13.82
C VAL A 486 -4.97 -11.21 -14.15
N GLU A 487 -6.10 -10.65 -13.74
CA GLU A 487 -6.47 -9.25 -14.02
C GLU A 487 -5.49 -8.25 -13.39
N HIS A 488 -5.04 -8.53 -12.17
CA HIS A 488 -4.04 -7.70 -11.51
C HIS A 488 -2.74 -7.63 -12.31
N ALA A 489 -2.25 -8.76 -12.84
CA ALA A 489 -1.04 -8.78 -13.67
C ALA A 489 -1.21 -8.01 -14.98
N LEU A 490 -2.38 -8.14 -15.64
CA LEU A 490 -2.69 -7.41 -16.87
C LEU A 490 -2.69 -5.87 -16.69
N LEU A 491 -3.01 -5.40 -15.48
CA LEU A 491 -3.06 -3.97 -15.14
C LEU A 491 -1.76 -3.44 -14.52
N HIS A 492 -0.81 -4.31 -14.17
CA HIS A 492 0.46 -3.95 -13.55
C HIS A 492 1.62 -4.44 -14.41
N PRO A 493 2.15 -3.61 -15.34
CA PRO A 493 3.16 -4.03 -16.31
C PRO A 493 4.50 -4.46 -15.69
N THR A 494 4.71 -4.19 -14.39
CA THR A 494 5.86 -4.71 -13.63
C THR A 494 5.75 -6.21 -13.36
N ILE A 495 4.58 -6.81 -13.53
CA ILE A 495 4.33 -8.23 -13.35
C ILE A 495 4.44 -8.90 -14.72
N SER A 496 5.30 -9.91 -14.82
CA SER A 496 5.48 -10.64 -16.06
C SER A 496 4.19 -11.37 -16.43
N SER A 497 3.70 -11.14 -17.64
CA SER A 497 2.53 -11.83 -18.19
C SER A 497 2.91 -12.84 -19.27
N GLY A 498 4.21 -13.11 -19.48
CA GLY A 498 4.69 -13.96 -20.56
C GLY A 498 3.99 -13.66 -21.89
N ASP A 499 3.51 -14.72 -22.54
CA ASP A 499 2.71 -14.70 -23.75
C ASP A 499 1.19 -14.71 -23.45
N LEU A 500 0.76 -14.52 -22.20
CA LEU A 500 -0.67 -14.52 -21.83
C LEU A 500 -1.46 -13.46 -22.60
N LEU A 501 -0.84 -12.31 -22.85
CA LEU A 501 -1.46 -11.23 -23.63
C LEU A 501 -1.79 -11.64 -25.08
N LEU A 502 -1.07 -12.62 -25.64
CA LEU A 502 -1.38 -13.23 -26.95
C LEU A 502 -2.65 -14.09 -26.92
N GLN A 503 -3.07 -14.51 -25.73
CA GLN A 503 -4.18 -15.43 -25.49
C GLN A 503 -5.38 -14.73 -24.83
N LEU A 504 -5.46 -13.39 -24.87
CA LEU A 504 -6.58 -12.64 -24.28
C LEU A 504 -7.95 -13.09 -24.84
N ASP A 505 -8.07 -13.36 -26.13
CA ASP A 505 -9.32 -13.89 -26.70
C ASP A 505 -9.70 -15.24 -26.05
N ARG A 506 -8.71 -16.11 -25.80
CA ARG A 506 -8.94 -17.40 -25.14
C ARG A 506 -9.22 -17.26 -23.65
N LEU A 507 -8.63 -16.29 -22.96
CA LEU A 507 -8.91 -16.03 -21.54
C LEU A 507 -10.40 -15.80 -21.29
N TYR A 508 -11.06 -15.07 -22.19
CA TYR A 508 -12.46 -14.72 -22.06
C TYR A 508 -13.40 -15.58 -22.92
N ASP A 509 -12.87 -16.61 -23.59
CA ASP A 509 -13.69 -17.64 -24.26
C ASP A 509 -14.08 -18.74 -23.24
N PRO A 510 -15.39 -18.94 -22.97
CA PRO A 510 -15.86 -19.96 -22.04
C PRO A 510 -15.34 -21.38 -22.33
N TYR A 511 -15.08 -21.72 -23.59
CA TYR A 511 -14.58 -23.05 -23.95
C TYR A 511 -13.10 -23.20 -23.60
N ALA A 512 -12.29 -22.19 -23.89
CA ALA A 512 -10.85 -22.21 -23.58
C ALA A 512 -10.58 -22.09 -22.07
N GLN A 513 -11.48 -21.49 -21.28
CA GLN A 513 -11.38 -21.44 -19.82
C GLN A 513 -11.30 -22.82 -19.15
N ALA A 514 -11.70 -23.90 -19.83
CA ALA A 514 -11.52 -25.26 -19.32
C ALA A 514 -10.04 -25.66 -19.20
N GLU A 515 -9.16 -25.07 -20.01
CA GLU A 515 -7.71 -25.29 -20.03
C GLU A 515 -6.95 -24.34 -19.11
N LEU A 516 -7.61 -23.28 -18.62
CA LEU A 516 -7.03 -22.34 -17.67
C LEU A 516 -6.67 -23.09 -16.39
N ALA A 517 -5.47 -22.87 -15.87
CA ALA A 517 -4.98 -23.56 -14.69
C ALA A 517 -4.03 -22.68 -13.87
N PHE A 518 -3.78 -23.14 -12.65
CA PHE A 518 -2.68 -22.68 -11.82
C PHE A 518 -1.52 -23.67 -11.86
N PHE A 519 -0.29 -23.15 -11.98
CA PHE A 519 0.94 -23.92 -11.88
C PHE A 519 1.87 -23.30 -10.84
N LEU A 520 2.63 -24.13 -10.16
CA LEU A 520 3.68 -23.72 -9.25
C LEU A 520 5.00 -24.31 -9.73
N ASP A 521 6.02 -23.46 -9.87
CA ASP A 521 7.40 -23.92 -9.93
C ASP A 521 8.19 -23.31 -8.77
N PHE A 522 9.26 -23.99 -8.36
CA PHE A 522 10.16 -23.48 -7.34
C PHE A 522 11.56 -24.11 -7.44
N TRP A 523 12.55 -23.37 -6.95
CA TRP A 523 13.91 -23.83 -6.79
C TRP A 523 14.54 -23.21 -5.55
N LYS A 524 15.57 -23.87 -5.02
CA LYS A 524 16.30 -23.43 -3.83
C LYS A 524 17.72 -23.08 -4.21
N ASN A 525 18.14 -21.87 -3.85
CA ASN A 525 19.53 -21.46 -3.88
C ASN A 525 20.06 -21.51 -2.45
N ILE A 526 21.26 -22.04 -2.27
CA ILE A 526 21.94 -22.07 -0.98
C ILE A 526 23.14 -21.15 -1.11
N ALA A 527 23.28 -20.19 -0.20
CA ALA A 527 24.45 -19.36 -0.09
C ALA A 527 25.07 -19.49 1.30
N PHE A 528 26.39 -19.29 1.38
CA PHE A 528 27.15 -19.29 2.61
C PHE A 528 27.76 -17.91 2.81
N GLU A 529 27.36 -17.22 3.87
CA GLU A 529 28.01 -15.99 4.31
C GLU A 529 29.11 -16.32 5.32
N VAL A 530 30.35 -15.93 5.02
CA VAL A 530 31.50 -16.05 5.92
C VAL A 530 31.91 -14.65 6.35
N ARG A 531 31.85 -14.38 7.65
CA ARG A 531 32.19 -13.07 8.23
C ARG A 531 33.43 -13.15 9.11
N ASP A 532 34.41 -12.30 8.82
CA ASP A 532 35.62 -12.11 9.61
C ASP A 532 35.89 -10.61 9.81
N GLY A 533 35.68 -10.12 11.04
CA GLY A 533 35.68 -8.68 11.32
C GLY A 533 34.64 -7.92 10.49
N ASP A 534 35.10 -6.92 9.73
CA ASP A 534 34.26 -6.10 8.84
C ASP A 534 34.09 -6.68 7.42
N VAL A 535 34.72 -7.83 7.13
CA VAL A 535 34.67 -8.47 5.82
C VAL A 535 33.59 -9.54 5.80
N THR A 536 32.68 -9.46 4.83
CA THR A 536 31.66 -10.49 4.55
C THR A 536 31.89 -11.05 3.15
N LEU A 537 32.09 -12.36 3.04
CA LEU A 537 32.20 -13.10 1.78
C LEU A 537 30.94 -13.94 1.59
N VAL A 538 30.39 -13.98 0.38
CA VAL A 538 29.21 -14.76 0.03
C VAL A 538 29.57 -15.78 -1.03
N PHE A 539 29.28 -17.05 -0.77
CA PHE A 539 29.54 -18.18 -1.69
C PHE A 539 28.22 -18.83 -2.09
N GLU A 540 28.07 -19.17 -3.37
CA GLU A 540 26.90 -19.90 -3.89
C GLU A 540 27.18 -21.40 -4.07
N ASP A 541 28.41 -21.83 -3.83
CA ASP A 541 28.86 -23.21 -3.91
C ASP A 541 29.59 -23.65 -2.63
N VAL A 542 29.40 -24.92 -2.27
CA VAL A 542 29.95 -25.49 -1.03
C VAL A 542 31.47 -25.57 -1.08
N GLU A 543 32.05 -25.85 -2.25
CA GLU A 543 33.49 -26.09 -2.41
C GLU A 543 34.31 -24.82 -2.16
N SER A 544 33.94 -23.70 -2.79
CA SER A 544 34.60 -22.40 -2.60
C SER A 544 34.45 -21.88 -1.17
N TYR A 545 33.29 -22.12 -0.56
CA TYR A 545 33.04 -21.84 0.86
C TYR A 545 34.00 -22.62 1.76
N GLU A 546 34.10 -23.94 1.60
CA GLU A 546 34.94 -24.80 2.45
C GLU A 546 36.43 -24.49 2.28
N GLN A 547 36.89 -24.27 1.03
CA GLN A 547 38.28 -23.89 0.75
C GLN A 547 38.64 -22.55 1.41
N THR A 548 37.75 -21.56 1.34
CA THR A 548 37.97 -20.25 1.97
C THR A 548 37.97 -20.35 3.49
N LEU A 549 37.07 -21.15 4.06
CA LEU A 549 37.01 -21.37 5.50
C LEU A 549 38.29 -22.04 6.02
N GLN A 550 38.81 -23.02 5.30
CA GLN A 550 40.09 -23.68 5.62
C GLN A 550 41.25 -22.70 5.52
N ALA A 551 41.30 -21.87 4.47
CA ALA A 551 42.35 -20.88 4.30
C ALA A 551 42.35 -19.81 5.42
N LEU A 552 41.18 -19.30 5.79
CA LEU A 552 41.02 -18.33 6.89
C LEU A 552 41.43 -18.93 8.23
N ARG A 553 40.98 -20.16 8.54
CA ARG A 553 41.37 -20.87 9.77
C ARG A 553 42.86 -21.16 9.82
N ALA A 554 43.48 -21.53 8.70
CA ALA A 554 44.93 -21.74 8.61
C ALA A 554 45.73 -20.45 8.87
N GLN A 555 45.13 -19.28 8.64
CA GLN A 555 45.70 -17.95 8.95
C GLN A 555 45.40 -17.48 10.38
N GLY A 556 44.74 -18.31 11.21
CA GLY A 556 44.40 -17.99 12.60
C GLY A 556 43.12 -17.17 12.78
N ALA A 557 42.33 -16.94 11.72
CA ALA A 557 41.03 -16.29 11.81
C ALA A 557 39.96 -17.26 12.34
N ASN A 558 38.96 -16.72 13.03
CA ASN A 558 37.78 -17.45 13.51
C ASN A 558 36.51 -16.88 12.84
N PRO A 559 36.32 -17.11 11.53
CA PRO A 559 35.18 -16.56 10.82
C PRO A 559 33.87 -17.19 11.31
N SER A 560 32.84 -16.37 11.46
CA SER A 560 31.47 -16.86 11.67
C SER A 560 30.84 -17.21 10.33
N VAL A 561 30.07 -18.30 10.29
CA VAL A 561 29.41 -18.78 9.07
C VAL A 561 27.90 -18.78 9.27
N GLN A 562 27.18 -18.23 8.30
CA GLN A 562 25.74 -18.33 8.22
C GLN A 562 25.36 -18.99 6.89
N ARG A 563 24.45 -19.97 6.95
CA ARG A 563 23.87 -20.58 5.75
C ARG A 563 22.55 -19.90 5.44
N GLU A 564 22.47 -19.31 4.27
CA GLU A 564 21.25 -18.72 3.74
C GLU A 564 20.61 -19.71 2.75
N VAL A 565 19.33 -20.01 2.94
CA VAL A 565 18.54 -20.76 1.96
C VAL A 565 17.51 -19.80 1.37
N ARG A 566 17.65 -19.51 0.07
CA ARG A 566 16.67 -18.73 -0.67
C ARG A 566 15.80 -19.65 -1.50
N THR A 567 14.52 -19.74 -1.16
CA THR A 567 13.54 -20.47 -1.98
C THR A 567 12.81 -19.49 -2.87
N ASN A 568 12.91 -19.69 -4.18
CA ASN A 568 12.19 -18.91 -5.17
C ASN A 568 11.00 -19.73 -5.67
N TYR A 569 9.81 -19.15 -5.63
CA TYR A 569 8.58 -19.68 -6.17
C TYR A 569 8.15 -18.82 -7.37
N SER A 570 7.58 -19.46 -8.37
CA SER A 570 6.91 -18.81 -9.49
C SER A 570 5.48 -19.35 -9.57
N PHE A 571 4.52 -18.48 -9.31
CA PHE A 571 3.09 -18.77 -9.43
C PHE A 571 2.64 -18.39 -10.84
N TYR A 572 2.09 -19.35 -11.58
CA TYR A 572 1.62 -19.15 -12.94
C TYR A 572 0.09 -19.25 -12.95
N PHE A 573 -0.57 -18.23 -13.49
CA PHE A 573 -2.01 -18.20 -13.72
C PHE A 573 -2.28 -18.05 -15.21
N GLY A 574 -2.68 -19.12 -15.89
CA GLY A 574 -2.79 -19.12 -17.34
C GLY A 574 -3.01 -20.50 -17.94
N PHE A 575 -2.67 -20.65 -19.22
CA PHE A 575 -2.86 -21.92 -19.95
C PHE A 575 -1.67 -22.87 -19.80
N ASP A 576 -0.47 -22.30 -19.65
CA ASP A 576 0.78 -23.00 -19.41
C ASP A 576 1.83 -22.01 -18.84
N THR A 577 3.06 -22.46 -18.63
CA THR A 577 4.14 -21.62 -18.06
C THR A 577 4.62 -20.48 -18.95
N ARG A 578 4.32 -20.50 -20.26
CA ARG A 578 4.61 -19.42 -21.21
C ARG A 578 3.44 -18.44 -21.31
N HIS A 579 2.22 -18.95 -21.33
CA HIS A 579 0.99 -18.18 -21.46
C HIS A 579 0.33 -18.00 -20.09
N ALA A 580 1.02 -17.33 -19.16
CA ALA A 580 0.52 -17.09 -17.81
C ALA A 580 0.99 -15.76 -17.22
N ALA A 581 0.19 -15.23 -16.30
CA ALA A 581 0.63 -14.23 -15.33
C ALA A 581 1.57 -14.90 -14.33
N ILE A 582 2.76 -14.34 -14.17
CA ILE A 582 3.86 -14.91 -13.40
C ILE A 582 4.15 -14.02 -12.20
N TYR A 583 3.91 -14.56 -11.00
CA TYR A 583 4.23 -13.90 -9.75
C TYR A 583 5.46 -14.56 -9.12
N PRO A 584 6.63 -13.91 -9.18
CA PRO A 584 7.80 -14.39 -8.46
C PRO A 584 7.64 -14.09 -6.96
N VAL A 585 7.98 -15.07 -6.12
CA VAL A 585 8.04 -14.92 -4.66
C VAL A 585 9.38 -15.49 -4.21
N SER A 586 10.24 -14.66 -3.66
CA SER A 586 11.54 -15.08 -3.12
C SER A 586 11.49 -15.01 -1.60
N ILE A 587 11.79 -16.11 -0.92
CA ILE A 587 11.78 -16.21 0.54
C ILE A 587 13.18 -16.59 1.01
N GLN A 588 13.76 -15.72 1.82
CA GLN A 588 15.03 -15.96 2.49
C GLN A 588 14.79 -16.62 3.85
N GLN A 589 15.40 -17.79 4.06
CA GLN A 589 15.43 -18.48 5.34
C GLN A 589 16.89 -18.52 5.82
N CYS A 590 17.17 -17.88 6.95
CA CYS A 590 18.45 -18.09 7.64
C CYS A 590 18.40 -19.44 8.34
N ALA A 591 19.26 -20.37 7.94
CA ALA A 591 19.47 -21.60 8.67
C ALA A 591 20.62 -21.39 9.67
N GLU A 592 20.37 -21.73 10.94
CA GLU A 592 21.46 -21.83 11.93
C GLU A 592 22.48 -22.88 11.49
N THR A 593 23.75 -22.57 11.82
CA THR A 593 25.01 -23.30 11.67
C THR A 593 24.99 -24.52 10.73
N PRO A 594 25.78 -24.53 9.64
CA PRO A 594 25.87 -25.70 8.77
C PRO A 594 26.26 -26.93 9.61
N PRO A 595 25.68 -28.12 9.35
CA PRO A 595 26.14 -29.33 10.00
C PRO A 595 27.63 -29.46 9.72
N THR A 596 28.44 -29.63 10.76
CA THR A 596 29.81 -30.10 10.60
C THR A 596 29.74 -31.42 9.84
N ALA A 597 30.30 -31.46 8.64
CA ALA A 597 30.55 -32.72 7.96
C ALA A 597 31.47 -33.56 8.87
N GLU A 598 30.95 -34.69 9.35
CA GLU A 598 31.75 -35.75 9.98
C GLU A 598 32.58 -36.50 8.94
#